data_AF-A0A519BTM6-F1
#
_entry.id   AF-A0A519BTM6-F1
#
_cell.length_a   1.000
_cell.length_b   1.000
_cell.length_c   1.000
_cell.angle_alpha   90.00
_cell.angle_beta   90.00
_cell.angle_gamma   90.00
#
_symmetry.space_group_name_H-M   'P 1'
#
loop_
_entity.id
_entity.type
_entity.pdbx_description
1 polymer ?
#
loop_
_entity_poly.entity_id
_entity_poly.type
_entity_poly.pdbx_seq_one_letter_code
_entity_poly.pdbx_strand_id
1 'polypeptide(L)'
;MNYEKNYDKYDFHHPALKLRYFLWEIFASHYIELIKNRAYNEEEKFTIEEMHSAHYTLHFLMERFLILINPIIPQITTVISNSLKYKITEFPNTKKTNEKLELIDKITNFNKEIWKRKKEKNISLRAPIKDIKIPKELQIYEKDLKNCHNLE
;
A
#
# COMPACT_ATOMS: atom_id res chain seq x y z
N MET A 1 -13.97 5.47 -8.68
CA MET A 1 -14.21 6.92 -8.71
C MET A 1 -13.57 7.46 -9.99
N ASN A 2 -14.26 8.26 -10.80
CA ASN A 2 -13.76 8.68 -12.11
C ASN A 2 -12.85 9.91 -11.96
N TYR A 3 -11.55 9.68 -11.73
CA TYR A 3 -10.54 10.74 -11.70
C TYR A 3 -10.54 11.57 -12.99
N GLU A 4 -10.78 10.90 -14.13
CA GLU A 4 -10.99 11.49 -15.45
C GLU A 4 -12.05 12.60 -15.43
N LYS A 5 -13.24 12.35 -14.86
CA LYS A 5 -14.34 13.33 -14.81
C LYS A 5 -14.05 14.60 -13.99
N ASN A 6 -13.11 14.53 -13.04
CA ASN A 6 -12.72 15.71 -12.25
C ASN A 6 -11.70 16.56 -13.02
N TYR A 7 -10.72 15.91 -13.66
CA TYR A 7 -9.79 16.60 -14.55
C TYR A 7 -10.52 17.23 -15.75
N ASP A 8 -11.55 16.57 -16.30
CA ASP A 8 -12.41 17.09 -17.38
C ASP A 8 -13.18 18.36 -16.99
N LYS A 9 -13.32 18.63 -15.68
CA LYS A 9 -13.98 19.82 -15.13
C LYS A 9 -12.99 20.85 -14.56
N TYR A 10 -11.70 20.71 -14.89
CA TYR A 10 -10.60 21.54 -14.37
C TYR A 10 -10.45 21.49 -12.84
N ASP A 11 -10.96 20.43 -12.19
CA ASP A 11 -10.78 20.19 -10.76
C ASP A 11 -9.56 19.30 -10.53
N PHE A 12 -8.39 19.93 -10.45
CA PHE A 12 -7.12 19.26 -10.15
C PHE A 12 -6.92 19.05 -8.64
N HIS A 13 -7.62 19.81 -7.80
CA HIS A 13 -7.43 19.81 -6.35
C HIS A 13 -7.94 18.52 -5.69
N HIS A 14 -9.16 18.10 -6.00
CA HIS A 14 -9.72 16.89 -5.37
C HIS A 14 -8.99 15.60 -5.78
N PRO A 15 -8.62 15.38 -7.06
CA PRO A 15 -7.73 14.28 -7.46
C PRO A 15 -6.39 14.32 -6.72
N ALA A 16 -5.75 15.49 -6.63
CA ALA A 16 -4.47 15.64 -5.94
C ALA A 16 -4.56 15.23 -4.46
N LEU A 17 -5.59 15.71 -3.74
CA LEU A 17 -5.78 15.35 -2.33
C LEU A 17 -6.02 13.85 -2.12
N LYS A 18 -6.81 13.22 -2.99
CA LYS A 18 -7.07 11.77 -2.92
C LYS A 18 -5.83 10.95 -3.22
N LEU A 19 -5.06 11.32 -4.24
CA LEU A 19 -3.80 10.65 -4.59
C LEU A 19 -2.78 10.82 -3.46
N ARG A 20 -2.67 12.02 -2.87
CA ARG A 20 -1.82 12.27 -1.70
C ARG A 20 -2.22 11.39 -0.52
N TYR A 21 -3.51 11.33 -0.21
CA TYR A 21 -4.04 10.49 0.87
C TYR A 21 -3.73 9.01 0.61
N PHE A 22 -3.99 8.51 -0.60
CA PHE A 22 -3.67 7.14 -0.96
C PHE A 22 -2.17 6.84 -0.82
N LEU A 23 -1.30 7.69 -1.37
CA LEU A 23 0.15 7.48 -1.32
C LEU A 23 0.65 7.45 0.13
N TRP A 24 0.25 8.43 0.93
CA TRP A 24 0.82 8.63 2.25
C TRP A 24 0.14 7.77 3.33
N GLU A 25 -1.18 7.86 3.42
CA GLU A 25 -1.95 7.28 4.53
C GLU A 25 -2.24 5.79 4.32
N ILE A 26 -2.31 5.31 3.08
CA ILE A 26 -2.61 3.91 2.78
C ILE A 26 -1.37 3.16 2.30
N PHE A 27 -0.79 3.59 1.18
CA PHE A 27 0.27 2.84 0.50
C PHE A 27 1.56 2.82 1.32
N ALA A 28 2.14 3.99 1.61
CA ALA A 28 3.38 4.08 2.38
C ALA A 28 3.19 3.65 3.84
N SER A 29 2.16 4.18 4.51
CA SER A 29 1.97 3.93 5.95
C SER A 29 1.55 2.50 6.28
N HIS A 30 0.89 1.77 5.37
CA HIS A 30 0.39 0.43 5.69
C HIS A 30 0.80 -0.64 4.69
N TYR A 31 0.53 -0.46 3.40
CA TYR A 31 0.75 -1.51 2.42
C TYR A 31 2.25 -1.89 2.31
N ILE A 32 3.14 -0.89 2.23
CA ILE A 32 4.58 -1.10 2.17
C ILE A 32 5.09 -1.85 3.41
N GLU A 33 4.70 -1.42 4.61
CA GLU A 33 5.12 -2.09 5.85
C GLU A 33 4.60 -3.52 5.95
N LEU A 34 3.39 -3.78 5.47
CA LEU A 34 2.79 -5.12 5.48
C LEU A 34 3.56 -6.09 4.58
N ILE A 35 3.89 -5.65 3.36
CA ILE A 35 4.48 -6.51 2.33
C ILE A 35 6.01 -6.50 2.34
N LYS A 36 6.67 -5.63 3.12
CA LYS A 36 8.13 -5.47 3.14
C LYS A 36 8.85 -6.80 3.33
N ASN A 37 8.46 -7.58 4.35
CA ASN A 37 9.07 -8.88 4.63
C ASN A 37 8.84 -9.88 3.50
N ARG A 38 7.67 -9.84 2.84
CA ARG A 38 7.35 -10.68 1.69
C ARG A 38 8.13 -10.27 0.44
N ALA A 39 8.34 -8.98 0.22
CA ALA A 39 9.04 -8.45 -0.94
C ALA A 39 10.56 -8.65 -0.87
N TYR A 40 11.16 -8.51 0.32
CA TYR A 40 12.58 -8.79 0.52
C TYR A 40 12.84 -10.29 0.68
N ASN A 41 11.98 -10.99 1.43
CA ASN A 41 12.07 -12.42 1.72
C ASN A 41 13.44 -12.91 2.21
N GLU A 42 14.18 -12.07 2.94
CA GLU A 42 15.54 -12.36 3.42
C GLU A 42 15.60 -13.58 4.36
N GLU A 43 14.52 -13.82 5.12
CA GLU A 43 14.40 -14.95 6.04
C GLU A 43 13.72 -16.18 5.41
N GLU A 44 13.50 -16.18 4.08
CA GLU A 44 12.87 -17.27 3.31
C GLU A 44 11.49 -17.74 3.85
N LYS A 45 10.77 -16.84 4.53
CA LYS A 45 9.45 -17.12 5.12
C LYS A 45 8.32 -17.16 4.10
N PHE A 46 8.55 -16.63 2.90
CA PHE A 46 7.60 -16.58 1.80
C PHE A 46 8.10 -17.40 0.61
N THR A 47 7.17 -17.93 -0.18
CA THR A 47 7.51 -18.59 -1.43
C THR A 47 7.98 -17.56 -2.46
N ILE A 48 8.71 -18.02 -3.48
CA ILE A 48 9.12 -17.17 -4.61
C ILE A 48 7.89 -16.56 -5.30
N GLU A 49 6.78 -17.31 -5.39
CA GLU A 49 5.52 -16.83 -5.96
C GLU A 49 4.91 -15.69 -5.11
N GLU A 50 4.88 -15.84 -3.78
CA GLU A 50 4.41 -14.81 -2.86
C GLU A 50 5.28 -13.54 -2.97
N MET A 51 6.60 -13.70 -3.06
CA MET A 51 7.55 -12.58 -3.26
C MET A 51 7.29 -11.86 -4.58
N HIS A 52 7.19 -12.59 -5.69
CA HIS A 52 6.91 -12.02 -7.01
C HIS A 52 5.53 -11.35 -7.06
N SER A 53 4.53 -11.86 -6.34
CA SER A 53 3.22 -11.21 -6.23
C SER A 53 3.30 -9.82 -5.60
N ALA A 54 4.20 -9.64 -4.60
CA ALA A 54 4.44 -8.35 -3.98
C ALA A 54 5.12 -7.39 -4.96
N HIS A 55 6.16 -7.84 -5.66
CA HIS A 55 6.86 -7.03 -6.67
C HIS A 55 5.93 -6.61 -7.80
N TYR A 56 5.12 -7.53 -8.33
CA TYR A 56 4.13 -7.23 -9.36
C TYR A 56 3.18 -6.12 -8.91
N THR A 57 2.63 -6.24 -7.70
CA THR A 57 1.66 -5.27 -7.19
C THR A 57 2.32 -3.91 -6.94
N LEU A 58 3.57 -3.88 -6.47
CA LEU A 58 4.33 -2.64 -6.32
C LEU A 58 4.52 -1.91 -7.65
N HIS A 59 4.94 -2.63 -8.69
CA HIS A 59 5.10 -2.07 -10.03
C HIS A 59 3.75 -1.59 -10.59
N PHE A 60 2.71 -2.41 -10.45
CA PHE A 60 1.35 -2.11 -10.92
C PHE A 60 0.79 -0.81 -10.30
N LEU A 61 0.96 -0.64 -8.98
CA LEU A 61 0.48 0.53 -8.25
C LEU A 61 1.33 1.77 -8.55
N MET A 62 2.66 1.62 -8.62
CA MET A 62 3.57 2.73 -8.88
C MET A 62 3.36 3.31 -10.28
N GLU A 63 3.28 2.45 -11.31
CA GLU A 63 2.97 2.86 -12.69
C GLU A 63 1.68 3.70 -12.75
N ARG A 64 0.59 3.20 -12.17
CA ARG A 64 -0.70 3.89 -12.15
C ARG A 64 -0.66 5.19 -11.37
N PHE A 65 0.01 5.19 -10.22
CA PHE A 65 0.17 6.40 -9.42
C PHE A 65 0.89 7.49 -10.21
N LEU A 66 1.98 7.14 -10.89
CA LEU A 66 2.74 8.08 -11.73
C LEU A 66 1.88 8.64 -12.87
N ILE A 67 1.10 7.79 -13.57
CA ILE A 67 0.19 8.25 -14.63
C ILE A 67 -0.87 9.23 -14.07
N LEU A 68 -1.48 8.90 -12.93
CA LEU A 68 -2.57 9.70 -12.35
C LEU A 68 -2.11 11.05 -11.78
N ILE A 69 -0.87 11.13 -11.28
CA ILE A 69 -0.30 12.34 -10.68
C ILE A 69 0.52 13.18 -11.70
N ASN A 70 0.87 12.60 -12.86
CA ASN A 70 1.63 13.29 -13.92
C ASN A 70 1.00 14.62 -14.38
N PRO A 71 -0.34 14.75 -14.52
CA PRO A 71 -0.96 16.04 -14.86
C PRO A 71 -0.76 17.14 -13.79
N ILE A 72 -0.39 16.78 -12.56
CA ILE A 72 -0.21 17.71 -11.44
C ILE A 72 1.28 18.03 -11.20
N ILE A 73 2.16 17.02 -11.22
CA ILE A 73 3.61 17.16 -10.95
C ILE A 73 4.49 16.47 -12.02
N PRO A 74 4.43 16.90 -13.30
CA PRO A 74 4.99 16.16 -14.44
C PRO A 74 6.50 15.98 -14.41
N GLN A 75 7.24 16.91 -13.81
CA GLN A 75 8.71 16.83 -13.76
C GLN A 75 9.18 15.64 -12.92
N ILE A 76 8.66 15.51 -11.70
CA ILE A 76 9.04 14.44 -10.77
C ILE A 76 8.56 13.09 -11.31
N THR A 77 7.32 13.02 -11.79
CA THR A 77 6.78 11.76 -12.35
C THR A 77 7.57 11.29 -13.56
N THR A 78 8.00 12.20 -14.44
CA THR A 78 8.84 11.85 -15.59
C THR A 78 10.19 11.30 -15.16
N VAL A 79 10.85 11.93 -14.18
CA VAL A 79 12.14 11.45 -13.66
C VAL A 79 12.02 10.05 -13.07
N ILE A 80 10.99 9.80 -12.25
CA ILE A 80 10.76 8.49 -11.64
C ILE A 80 10.34 7.45 -12.70
N SER A 81 9.47 7.83 -13.64
CA SER A 81 9.04 6.94 -14.73
C SER A 81 10.23 6.50 -15.58
N ASN A 82 11.14 7.41 -15.92
CA ASN A 82 12.33 7.10 -16.70
C ASN A 82 13.29 6.16 -15.95
N SER A 83 13.49 6.36 -14.65
CA SER A 83 14.35 5.47 -13.85
C SER A 83 13.79 4.05 -13.75
N LEU A 84 12.46 3.94 -13.69
CA LEU A 84 11.74 2.65 -13.67
C LEU A 84 11.44 2.08 -15.06
N LYS A 85 11.85 2.77 -16.13
CA LYS A 85 11.55 2.42 -17.53
C LYS A 85 10.05 2.26 -17.83
N TYR A 86 9.22 3.00 -17.11
CA TYR A 86 7.79 3.09 -17.39
C TYR A 86 7.52 4.12 -18.47
N LYS A 87 6.50 3.84 -19.28
CA LYS A 87 5.92 4.82 -20.17
C LYS A 87 4.72 5.42 -19.46
N ILE A 88 4.71 6.73 -19.27
CA ILE A 88 3.50 7.45 -18.87
C ILE A 88 2.58 7.43 -20.09
N THR A 89 1.62 6.52 -20.09
CA THR A 89 0.69 6.28 -21.20
C THR A 89 -0.70 6.83 -20.85
N GLU A 90 -1.74 6.31 -21.51
CA GLU A 90 -3.13 6.67 -21.29
C GLU A 90 -3.57 6.45 -19.84
N PHE A 91 -4.60 7.20 -19.44
CA PHE A 91 -5.22 7.04 -18.13
C PHE A 91 -5.64 5.58 -17.89
N PRO A 92 -5.40 5.03 -16.69
CA PRO A 92 -5.66 3.63 -16.43
C PRO A 92 -7.16 3.34 -16.47
N ASN A 93 -7.54 2.30 -17.22
CA ASN A 93 -8.90 1.79 -17.22
C ASN A 93 -9.27 1.25 -15.84
N THR A 94 -10.37 1.75 -15.28
CA THR A 94 -10.89 1.25 -14.00
C THR A 94 -11.89 0.13 -14.23
N LYS A 95 -11.70 -1.02 -13.58
CA LYS A 95 -12.75 -2.04 -13.45
C LYS A 95 -13.49 -1.82 -12.13
N LYS A 96 -14.83 -1.84 -12.17
CA LYS A 96 -15.62 -1.91 -10.94
C LYS A 96 -15.34 -3.27 -10.29
N THR A 97 -14.89 -3.25 -9.05
CA THR A 97 -14.69 -4.44 -8.23
C THR A 97 -15.69 -4.41 -7.09
N ASN A 98 -16.18 -5.59 -6.68
CA ASN A 98 -16.98 -5.77 -5.46
C ASN A 98 -16.08 -5.99 -4.23
N GLU A 99 -14.82 -5.54 -4.30
CA GLU A 99 -13.88 -5.71 -3.22
C GLU A 99 -14.32 -5.03 -1.93
N LYS A 100 -14.08 -5.74 -0.83
CA LYS A 100 -14.46 -5.32 0.51
C LYS A 100 -13.50 -4.25 0.99
N LEU A 101 -13.79 -2.99 0.67
CA LEU A 101 -13.06 -1.83 1.20
C LEU A 101 -12.95 -1.87 2.74
N GLU A 102 -13.94 -2.48 3.41
CA GLU A 102 -13.94 -2.73 4.84
C GLU A 102 -12.71 -3.51 5.34
N LEU A 103 -12.13 -4.41 4.53
CA LEU A 103 -10.93 -5.15 4.92
C LEU A 103 -9.71 -4.24 5.00
N ILE A 104 -9.62 -3.22 4.15
CA ILE A 104 -8.53 -2.23 4.19
C ILE A 104 -8.58 -1.50 5.52
N ASP A 105 -9.76 -1.01 5.92
CA ASP A 105 -9.95 -0.32 7.20
C ASP A 105 -9.62 -1.23 8.38
N LYS A 106 -10.02 -2.51 8.33
CA LYS A 106 -9.67 -3.49 9.37
C LYS A 106 -8.15 -3.71 9.49
N ILE A 107 -7.43 -3.86 8.37
CA ILE A 107 -5.96 -4.02 8.37
C ILE A 107 -5.29 -2.75 8.89
N THR A 108 -5.72 -1.58 8.41
CA THR A 108 -5.18 -0.29 8.85
C THR A 108 -5.38 -0.08 10.34
N ASN A 109 -6.56 -0.37 10.87
CA ASN A 109 -6.86 -0.25 12.29
C ASN A 109 -6.06 -1.25 13.13
N PHE A 110 -5.93 -2.50 12.65
CA PHE A 110 -5.08 -3.50 13.30
C PHE A 110 -3.62 -3.01 13.40
N ASN A 111 -3.04 -2.54 12.30
CA ASN A 111 -1.67 -2.01 12.27
C ASN A 111 -1.49 -0.84 13.26
N LYS A 112 -2.42 0.13 13.24
CA LYS A 112 -2.39 1.29 14.16
C LYS A 112 -2.45 0.87 15.63
N GLU A 113 -3.31 -0.08 15.96
CA GLU A 113 -3.46 -0.59 17.33
C GLU A 113 -2.17 -1.27 17.82
N ILE A 114 -1.54 -2.12 16.99
CA ILE A 114 -0.27 -2.77 17.36
C ILE A 114 0.84 -1.74 17.56
N TRP A 115 0.99 -0.79 16.65
CA TRP A 115 2.00 0.26 16.82
C TRP A 115 1.74 1.15 18.03
N LYS A 116 0.47 1.47 18.32
CA LYS A 116 0.09 2.19 19.53
C LYS A 116 0.51 1.42 20.79
N ARG A 117 0.19 0.12 20.87
CA ARG A 117 0.61 -0.72 22.01
C ARG A 117 2.13 -0.80 22.17
N LYS A 118 2.87 -0.92 21.06
CA LYS A 118 4.35 -0.92 21.11
C LYS A 118 4.90 0.41 21.63
N LYS A 119 4.33 1.53 21.19
CA LYS A 119 4.68 2.87 21.68
C LYS A 119 4.35 3.04 23.17
N GLU A 120 3.18 2.60 23.62
CA GLU A 120 2.76 2.66 25.03
C GLU A 120 3.66 1.80 25.93
N LYS A 121 4.17 0.68 25.42
CA LYS A 121 5.17 -0.16 26.10
C LYS A 121 6.60 0.34 25.95
N ASN A 122 6.82 1.47 25.27
CA ASN A 122 8.12 2.05 24.95
C ASN A 122 9.11 1.06 24.30
N ILE A 123 8.61 0.22 23.39
CA ILE A 123 9.43 -0.72 22.61
C ILE A 123 9.47 -0.32 21.14
N SER A 124 10.53 -0.76 20.45
CA SER A 124 10.67 -0.56 18.99
C SER A 124 9.49 -1.17 18.24
N LEU A 125 9.08 -0.55 17.12
CA LEU A 125 8.07 -1.12 16.23
C LEU A 125 8.48 -2.48 15.66
N ARG A 126 9.79 -2.77 15.59
CA ARG A 126 10.35 -4.06 15.18
C ARG A 126 10.43 -5.08 16.32
N ALA A 127 10.28 -4.67 17.58
CA ALA A 127 10.35 -5.60 18.70
C ALA A 127 9.18 -6.59 18.63
N PRO A 128 9.37 -7.88 18.98
CA PRO A 128 8.29 -8.83 19.06
C PRO A 128 7.20 -8.40 20.06
N ILE A 129 5.96 -8.85 19.84
CA ILE A 129 4.86 -8.61 20.76
C ILE A 129 3.99 -9.86 20.90
N LYS A 130 3.77 -10.25 22.16
CA LYS A 130 2.97 -11.42 22.55
C LYS A 130 1.50 -11.09 22.74
N ASP A 131 0.68 -12.13 22.77
CA ASP A 131 -0.74 -12.09 23.13
C ASP A 131 -1.62 -11.26 22.19
N ILE A 132 -1.20 -11.16 20.92
CA ILE A 132 -1.99 -10.50 19.88
C ILE A 132 -2.79 -11.53 19.09
N LYS A 133 -4.11 -11.45 19.20
CA LYS A 133 -5.03 -12.27 18.38
C LYS A 133 -5.39 -11.53 17.09
N ILE A 134 -5.17 -12.18 15.96
CA ILE A 134 -5.61 -11.67 14.65
C ILE A 134 -7.12 -11.95 14.53
N PRO A 135 -7.94 -10.93 14.19
CA PRO A 135 -9.37 -11.12 13.96
C PRO A 135 -9.64 -12.14 12.85
N LYS A 136 -10.74 -12.92 12.98
CA LYS A 136 -11.09 -13.98 12.01
C LYS A 136 -11.19 -13.46 10.57
N GLU A 137 -11.65 -12.24 10.38
CA GLU A 137 -11.80 -11.63 9.06
C GLU A 137 -10.46 -11.29 8.41
N LEU A 138 -9.38 -11.18 9.20
CA LEU A 138 -8.03 -10.91 8.72
C LEU A 138 -7.17 -12.18 8.64
N GLN A 139 -7.73 -13.35 8.90
CA GLN A 139 -6.99 -14.62 8.92
C GLN A 139 -6.30 -14.91 7.59
N ILE A 140 -6.91 -14.50 6.47
CA ILE A 140 -6.32 -14.66 5.12
C ILE A 140 -5.00 -13.89 4.95
N TYR A 141 -4.73 -12.90 5.81
CA TYR A 141 -3.50 -12.10 5.82
C TYR A 141 -2.59 -12.44 7.01
N GLU A 142 -2.87 -13.53 7.74
CA GLU A 142 -2.18 -13.89 8.97
C GLU A 142 -0.66 -13.93 8.79
N LYS A 143 -0.19 -14.52 7.70
CA LYS A 143 1.24 -14.66 7.40
C LYS A 143 1.93 -13.30 7.27
N ASP A 144 1.34 -12.37 6.52
CA ASP A 144 1.88 -11.02 6.38
C ASP A 144 1.81 -10.26 7.71
N LEU A 145 0.69 -10.34 8.43
CA LEU A 145 0.49 -9.63 9.71
C LEU A 145 1.45 -10.10 10.80
N LYS A 146 1.67 -11.42 10.92
CA LYS A 146 2.63 -11.99 11.87
C LYS A 146 4.03 -11.49 11.62
N ASN A 147 4.46 -11.48 10.36
CA ASN A 147 5.79 -11.03 9.98
C ASN A 147 5.94 -9.51 10.09
N CYS A 148 4.94 -8.74 9.66
CA CYS A 148 4.96 -7.28 9.76
C CYS A 148 5.17 -6.80 11.21
N HIS A 149 4.51 -7.45 12.16
CA HIS A 149 4.50 -7.03 13.56
C HIS A 149 5.36 -7.88 14.50
N ASN A 150 6.04 -8.92 14.01
CA ASN A 150 6.74 -9.91 14.84
C ASN A 150 5.85 -10.43 15.97
N LEU A 151 4.68 -10.96 15.59
CA LEU A 151 3.73 -11.53 16.54
C LEU A 151 4.21 -12.90 17.00
N GLU A 152 4.33 -13.06 18.32
CA GLU A 152 4.71 -14.30 19.01
C GLU A 152 3.51 -14.96 19.71
#